data_AF-A0A9W7DUM3-F1
#
_entry.id   AF-A0A9W7DUM3-F1
#
_cell.length_a   1.000
_cell.length_b   1.000
_cell.length_c   1.000
_cell.angle_alpha   90.00
_cell.angle_beta   90.00
_cell.angle_gamma   90.00
#
_symmetry.space_group_name_H-M   'P 1'
#
loop_
_entity.id
_entity.type
_entity.pdbx_description
1 polymer ?
#
loop_
_entity_poly.entity_id
_entity_poly.type
_entity_poly.pdbx_seq_one_letter_code
_entity_poly.pdbx_strand_id
1 'polypeptide(L)'
;LKYDLKKSKEDLDKSHAKGEIGFGETSWNGIERVTVDSILDGTHGFDPGIPPLYGYKGNEEALVLYHEGSEPTDSNDPFGACKDVDVVVTKRNALGHCLVLMEHYKAGYVSRFMRVGRTGKMGLSLNNSFAKMGTGSNDDGGGDRSVPLTQSKQHWDALSKYFNSFEGMTNKLKPILSNIARDNTVVVMVANAGVLELLTNFVCAANSRNIDISNIVMFATDEEGKKVAEELGLAVFYDEGMFENVPKQHAGAYGDRVFTALMLVKVISVHLCMALGYNVLFQDVDIVWLRDPLPYLQDETKHGDFDCYFEDDGARSARYAPWSANSGFYYLKNNDRTMYLITSLLYSSDQIAMHHSHQQALSHILNDHSTYYGLSLKVLSKELFPGGKSYHHDKPYMLKWMNGALEEEPYMFHMCWTHNKDDKLNYLQQMGQWFLSDECGNGEVVGRGENGKLLDCCSAEPVVTCHFKDKPSIVKCES
;
A
#
# COMPACT_ATOMS: atom_id res chain seq x y z
N LEU A 1 17.02 -51.38 -0.44
CA LEU A 1 16.58 -50.93 0.89
C LEU A 1 15.05 -50.85 0.90
N LYS A 2 14.40 -51.98 1.22
CA LYS A 2 12.97 -52.04 1.54
C LYS A 2 12.89 -52.12 3.06
N TYR A 3 12.14 -51.23 3.71
CA TYR A 3 11.81 -51.37 5.12
C TYR A 3 10.35 -51.83 5.24
N ASP A 4 10.21 -52.93 5.95
CA ASP A 4 9.03 -53.75 6.16
C ASP A 4 8.29 -53.28 7.41
N LEU A 5 6.97 -53.11 7.29
CA LEU A 5 6.05 -52.72 8.35
C LEU A 5 5.53 -53.99 9.02
N LYS A 6 6.02 -54.35 10.22
CA LYS A 6 5.31 -55.24 11.17
C LYS A 6 5.99 -55.36 12.54
N LYS A 7 5.33 -54.76 13.55
CA LYS A 7 5.29 -55.01 15.02
C LYS A 7 5.07 -53.63 15.68
N SER A 8 4.10 -53.37 16.54
CA SER A 8 3.20 -54.17 17.37
C SER A 8 1.81 -53.52 17.36
N LYS A 9 0.76 -54.32 17.27
CA LYS A 9 -0.65 -53.89 17.42
C LYS A 9 -1.12 -54.08 18.88
N GLU A 10 -0.19 -54.03 19.83
CA GLU A 10 -0.46 -54.29 21.26
C GLU A 10 -0.09 -53.11 22.18
N ASP A 11 0.54 -52.04 21.67
CA ASP A 11 0.87 -50.85 22.47
C ASP A 11 -0.15 -49.70 22.30
N LEU A 12 -1.16 -49.86 21.43
CA LEU A 12 -2.16 -48.83 21.12
C LEU A 12 -3.47 -48.93 21.93
N ASP A 13 -3.67 -49.97 22.75
CA ASP A 13 -4.92 -50.19 23.50
C ASP A 13 -4.79 -50.01 25.03
N LYS A 14 -3.76 -49.32 25.52
CA LYS A 14 -3.57 -49.08 26.97
C LYS A 14 -3.49 -47.63 27.46
N SER A 15 -3.74 -46.62 26.63
CA SER A 15 -3.72 -45.20 27.08
C SER A 15 -5.07 -44.48 27.05
N HIS A 16 -6.19 -45.16 26.79
CA HIS A 16 -7.52 -44.58 26.98
C HIS A 16 -8.01 -44.75 28.45
N ALA A 17 -7.45 -43.96 29.37
CA ALA A 17 -8.12 -43.53 30.60
C ALA A 17 -7.29 -42.47 31.33
N LYS A 18 -7.93 -41.33 31.60
CA LYS A 18 -7.42 -40.12 32.29
C LYS A 18 -6.56 -39.21 31.42
N GLY A 19 -7.23 -38.19 30.87
CA GLY A 19 -6.60 -37.07 30.22
C GLY A 19 -5.87 -36.20 31.24
N GLU A 20 -4.56 -36.11 31.04
CA GLU A 20 -3.71 -34.96 31.36
C GLU A 20 -2.68 -34.93 30.24
N ILE A 21 -2.95 -34.13 29.20
CA ILE A 21 -1.92 -33.75 28.25
C ILE A 21 -1.16 -32.62 28.94
N GLY A 22 -0.06 -32.97 29.59
CA GLY A 22 0.87 -31.99 30.17
C GLY A 22 1.50 -31.18 29.04
N PHE A 23 0.97 -29.99 28.80
CA PHE A 23 1.74 -28.90 28.22
C PHE A 23 2.65 -28.38 29.34
N GLY A 24 3.96 -28.30 29.08
CA GLY A 24 4.93 -27.73 30.01
C GLY A 24 4.60 -26.27 30.34
N GLU A 25 5.00 -25.84 31.54
CA GLU A 25 4.73 -24.56 32.20
C GLU A 25 5.02 -23.31 31.33
N THR A 26 4.07 -22.96 30.46
CA THR A 26 3.76 -21.60 29.97
C THR A 26 2.27 -21.56 29.68
N SER A 27 1.44 -21.77 30.70
CA SER A 27 -0.01 -21.70 30.56
C SER A 27 -0.47 -20.24 30.54
N TRP A 28 -1.12 -19.84 29.45
CA TRP A 28 -1.87 -18.58 29.37
C TRP A 28 -3.05 -18.66 30.35
N ASN A 29 -3.00 -17.92 31.46
CA ASN A 29 -3.97 -18.05 32.56
C ASN A 29 -4.91 -16.83 32.74
N GLY A 30 -4.82 -15.82 31.86
CA GLY A 30 -5.68 -14.65 31.86
C GLY A 30 -6.03 -14.17 30.45
N ILE A 31 -7.24 -13.65 30.27
CA ILE A 31 -7.73 -13.04 29.03
C ILE A 31 -8.37 -11.70 29.39
N GLU A 32 -7.87 -10.60 28.83
CA GLU A 32 -8.51 -9.29 28.93
C GLU A 32 -9.08 -8.92 27.57
N ARG A 33 -10.29 -8.36 27.61
CA ARG A 33 -10.95 -7.80 26.43
C ARG A 33 -10.74 -6.30 26.47
N VAL A 34 -9.94 -5.81 25.54
CA VAL A 34 -9.73 -4.38 25.34
C VAL A 34 -10.39 -3.95 24.05
N THR A 35 -10.82 -2.70 23.96
CA THR A 35 -11.41 -2.18 22.73
C THR A 35 -10.33 -1.93 21.68
N VAL A 36 -10.61 -2.25 20.43
CA VAL A 36 -9.66 -1.99 19.33
C VAL A 36 -9.36 -0.48 19.23
N ASP A 37 -10.35 0.38 19.48
CA ASP A 37 -10.18 1.83 19.45
C ASP A 37 -9.17 2.31 20.50
N SER A 38 -9.17 1.75 21.72
CA SER A 38 -8.21 2.11 22.77
C SER A 38 -6.78 1.63 22.52
N ILE A 39 -6.59 0.64 21.64
CA ILE A 39 -5.27 0.22 21.14
C ILE A 39 -4.82 1.13 19.99
N LEU A 40 -5.74 1.56 19.12
CA LEU A 40 -5.40 2.30 17.90
C LEU A 40 -5.29 3.82 18.10
N ASP A 41 -5.88 4.38 19.15
CA ASP A 41 -5.82 5.81 19.48
C ASP A 41 -4.61 6.19 20.38
N GLY A 42 -3.78 5.20 20.75
CA GLY A 42 -2.60 5.40 21.58
C GLY A 42 -2.90 5.75 23.04
N THR A 43 -4.15 5.68 23.50
CA THR A 43 -4.54 5.97 24.89
C THR A 43 -3.91 4.99 25.90
N HIS A 44 -3.48 3.81 25.42
CA HIS A 44 -2.69 2.84 26.19
C HIS A 44 -1.17 2.87 25.85
N GLY A 45 -0.66 3.94 25.23
CA GLY A 45 0.78 4.15 25.01
C GLY A 45 1.43 3.31 23.89
N PHE A 46 0.64 2.57 23.10
CA PHE A 46 1.12 1.72 22.01
C PHE A 46 0.28 1.90 20.76
N ASP A 47 0.92 2.10 19.61
CA ASP A 47 0.27 2.21 18.29
C ASP A 47 0.80 1.09 17.38
N PRO A 48 -0.03 0.10 16.99
CA PRO A 48 0.42 -1.02 16.18
C PRO A 48 0.65 -0.67 14.71
N GLY A 49 0.35 0.56 14.29
CA GLY A 49 0.52 1.02 12.92
C GLY A 49 -0.50 0.46 11.90
N ILE A 50 -1.45 -0.35 12.34
CA ILE A 50 -2.52 -0.96 11.53
C ILE A 50 -3.68 0.04 11.39
N PRO A 51 -4.32 0.18 10.22
CA PRO A 51 -5.44 1.10 10.10
C PRO A 51 -6.64 0.64 10.93
N PRO A 52 -7.41 1.57 11.49
CA PRO A 52 -8.67 1.23 12.12
C PRO A 52 -9.63 0.55 11.12
N LEU A 53 -10.31 -0.47 11.60
CA LEU A 53 -11.23 -1.32 10.82
C LEU A 53 -12.57 -0.60 10.56
N TYR A 54 -12.54 0.70 10.24
CA TYR A 54 -13.73 1.51 9.96
C TYR A 54 -14.52 0.93 8.79
N GLY A 55 -15.80 0.63 9.06
CA GLY A 55 -16.75 0.01 8.13
C GLY A 55 -17.01 -1.48 8.35
N TYR A 56 -16.24 -2.16 9.22
CA TYR A 56 -16.60 -3.48 9.74
C TYR A 56 -17.31 -3.30 11.09
N LYS A 57 -18.64 -3.47 11.16
CA LYS A 57 -19.41 -3.51 12.42
C LYS A 57 -19.12 -4.78 13.27
N GLY A 58 -17.89 -5.30 13.21
CA GLY A 58 -17.58 -6.67 13.63
C GLY A 58 -16.47 -6.82 14.65
N ASN A 59 -15.53 -5.88 14.78
CA ASN A 59 -14.37 -6.05 15.66
C ASN A 59 -14.19 -4.82 16.57
N GLU A 60 -14.92 -4.79 17.68
CA GLU A 60 -14.76 -3.79 18.75
C GLU A 60 -13.87 -4.31 19.89
N GLU A 61 -13.39 -5.55 19.83
CA GLU A 61 -12.65 -6.23 20.91
C GLU A 61 -11.38 -6.90 20.38
N ALA A 62 -10.24 -6.65 21.04
CA ALA A 62 -9.01 -7.42 20.93
C ALA A 62 -8.83 -8.31 22.18
N LEU A 63 -8.15 -9.44 22.01
CA LEU A 63 -7.83 -10.36 23.11
C LEU A 63 -6.36 -10.22 23.47
N VAL A 64 -6.09 -9.76 24.68
CA VAL A 64 -4.73 -9.75 25.25
C VAL A 64 -4.58 -11.00 26.10
N LEU A 65 -3.54 -11.78 25.81
CA LEU A 65 -3.21 -13.00 26.54
C LEU A 65 -2.02 -12.72 27.47
N TYR A 66 -2.12 -13.11 28.74
CA TYR A 66 -1.07 -12.88 29.75
C TYR A 66 -0.30 -14.16 30.06
N HIS A 67 1.00 -14.03 30.32
CA HIS A 67 1.84 -15.07 30.94
C HIS A 67 1.91 -14.86 32.47
N GLU A 68 2.08 -15.94 33.24
CA GLU A 68 2.07 -15.91 34.72
C GLU A 68 2.91 -14.76 35.33
N GLY A 69 2.31 -14.05 36.30
CA GLY A 69 2.96 -13.02 37.13
C GLY A 69 2.72 -11.56 36.69
N SER A 70 1.93 -11.33 35.64
CA SER A 70 1.76 -10.01 35.01
C SER A 70 0.32 -9.48 35.03
N GLU A 71 -0.31 -9.41 36.21
CA GLU A 71 -1.54 -8.60 36.31
C GLU A 71 -1.18 -7.12 36.17
N PRO A 72 -1.86 -6.35 35.29
CA PRO A 72 -1.65 -4.92 35.16
C PRO A 72 -1.77 -4.24 36.52
N THR A 73 -0.72 -3.54 36.94
CA THR A 73 -0.72 -2.83 38.24
C THR A 73 -1.48 -1.50 38.18
N ASP A 74 -1.81 -1.04 36.96
CA ASP A 74 -2.58 0.17 36.67
C ASP A 74 -3.69 -0.17 35.65
N SER A 75 -4.92 0.26 35.91
CA SER A 75 -6.06 0.05 35.01
C SER A 75 -5.96 0.84 33.70
N ASN A 76 -5.03 1.79 33.60
CA ASN A 76 -4.84 2.62 32.41
C ASN A 76 -3.78 2.07 31.44
N ASP A 77 -2.95 1.13 31.86
CA ASP A 77 -1.96 0.47 31.01
C ASP A 77 -2.11 -1.06 31.12
N PRO A 78 -2.97 -1.68 30.28
CA PRO A 78 -3.21 -3.11 30.30
C PRO A 78 -1.98 -3.94 29.88
N PHE A 79 -0.92 -3.30 29.38
CA PHE A 79 0.34 -3.93 28.98
C PHE A 79 1.47 -3.70 29.98
N GLY A 80 1.28 -2.88 31.02
CA GLY A 80 2.36 -2.43 31.90
C GLY A 80 3.05 -3.54 32.70
N ALA A 81 2.42 -4.72 32.77
CA ALA A 81 3.00 -5.91 33.38
C ALA A 81 3.66 -6.88 32.36
N CYS A 82 3.45 -6.65 31.05
CA CYS A 82 3.94 -7.49 29.97
C CYS A 82 5.32 -7.03 29.51
N LYS A 83 6.26 -7.98 29.39
CA LYS A 83 7.57 -7.72 28.78
C LYS A 83 7.51 -7.80 27.24
N ASP A 84 6.63 -8.65 26.73
CA ASP A 84 6.38 -8.91 25.31
C ASP A 84 4.87 -9.14 25.11
N VAL A 85 4.31 -8.77 23.94
CA VAL A 85 2.87 -8.91 23.61
C VAL A 85 2.71 -9.48 22.20
N ASP A 86 1.96 -10.57 22.08
CA ASP A 86 1.58 -11.16 20.80
C ASP A 86 0.18 -10.67 20.38
N VAL A 87 0.07 -10.05 19.19
CA VAL A 87 -1.20 -9.53 18.67
C VAL A 87 -1.72 -10.41 17.54
N VAL A 88 -2.88 -11.05 17.73
CA VAL A 88 -3.54 -11.87 16.70
C VAL A 88 -4.87 -11.23 16.29
N VAL A 89 -4.86 -10.57 15.13
CA VAL A 89 -6.08 -9.96 14.56
C VAL A 89 -6.89 -11.01 13.79
N THR A 90 -8.15 -11.24 14.18
CA THR A 90 -9.04 -12.21 13.50
C THR A 90 -10.40 -11.61 13.12
N LYS A 91 -11.09 -12.23 12.16
CA LYS A 91 -12.41 -11.79 11.67
C LYS A 91 -13.54 -12.39 12.55
N ARG A 92 -14.10 -11.61 13.49
CA ARG A 92 -15.05 -12.09 14.53
C ARG A 92 -16.35 -12.71 14.00
N ASN A 93 -16.84 -12.26 12.83
CA ASN A 93 -18.17 -12.65 12.31
C ASN A 93 -18.14 -13.60 11.11
N ALA A 94 -17.03 -14.29 10.85
CA ALA A 94 -16.98 -15.32 9.82
C ALA A 94 -17.63 -16.62 10.34
N LEU A 95 -18.87 -16.91 9.90
CA LEU A 95 -19.54 -18.18 10.19
C LEU A 95 -18.70 -19.36 9.67
N GLY A 96 -18.40 -20.34 10.52
CA GLY A 96 -17.61 -21.53 10.16
C GLY A 96 -16.09 -21.34 10.17
N HIS A 97 -15.59 -20.25 10.73
CA HIS A 97 -14.16 -19.97 10.90
C HIS A 97 -13.68 -20.38 12.31
N CYS A 98 -12.66 -21.24 12.39
CA CYS A 98 -12.01 -21.60 13.65
C CYS A 98 -10.56 -21.10 13.63
N LEU A 99 -10.12 -20.40 14.67
CA LEU A 99 -8.72 -20.06 14.87
C LEU A 99 -8.02 -21.25 15.55
N VAL A 100 -7.01 -21.82 14.89
CA VAL A 100 -6.17 -22.87 15.48
C VAL A 100 -4.76 -22.33 15.59
N LEU A 101 -4.34 -22.02 16.82
CA LEU A 101 -2.95 -21.70 17.15
C LEU A 101 -2.21 -23.02 17.35
N MET A 102 -1.47 -23.45 16.34
CA MET A 102 -0.60 -24.62 16.44
C MET A 102 0.81 -24.15 16.85
N GLU A 103 1.48 -24.87 17.75
CA GLU A 103 2.89 -24.61 18.11
C GLU A 103 3.80 -24.71 16.88
N HIS A 104 3.97 -23.58 16.20
CA HIS A 104 4.95 -23.34 15.15
C HIS A 104 5.85 -22.16 15.55
N TYR A 105 6.16 -22.05 16.85
CA TYR A 105 6.72 -20.85 17.52
C TYR A 105 8.08 -20.36 16.99
N LYS A 106 8.70 -21.05 16.03
CA LYS A 106 9.93 -20.59 15.36
C LYS A 106 9.76 -20.16 13.91
N ALA A 107 8.57 -20.33 13.33
CA ALA A 107 8.35 -20.06 11.92
C ALA A 107 7.55 -18.78 11.65
N GLY A 108 6.90 -18.16 12.65
CA GLY A 108 6.11 -16.91 12.52
C GLY A 108 4.94 -16.91 11.52
N TYR A 109 4.74 -17.98 10.75
CA TYR A 109 3.76 -18.03 9.65
C TYR A 109 2.47 -18.71 10.10
N VAL A 110 1.35 -17.97 10.06
CA VAL A 110 0.00 -18.56 10.18
C VAL A 110 -0.46 -19.05 8.80
N SER A 111 -0.51 -20.37 8.61
CA SER A 111 -1.03 -20.95 7.36
C SER A 111 -2.55 -20.97 7.37
N ARG A 112 -3.18 -20.40 6.33
CA ARG A 112 -4.64 -20.45 6.14
C ARG A 112 -5.05 -21.76 5.47
N PHE A 113 -6.10 -22.38 5.98
CA PHE A 113 -6.72 -23.58 5.38
C PHE A 113 -8.22 -23.34 5.15
N MET A 114 -8.76 -23.83 4.03
CA MET A 114 -10.19 -23.73 3.70
C MET A 114 -10.76 -25.03 3.14
N ARG A 115 -12.08 -25.20 3.24
CA ARG A 115 -12.77 -26.40 2.75
C ARG A 115 -12.94 -26.37 1.22
N VAL A 116 -12.50 -27.44 0.55
CA VAL A 116 -12.56 -27.61 -0.92
C VAL A 116 -13.35 -28.87 -1.28
N GLY A 117 -14.29 -28.75 -2.22
CA GLY A 117 -15.12 -29.87 -2.70
C GLY A 117 -14.35 -30.83 -3.63
N ARG A 118 -14.90 -32.05 -3.82
CA ARG A 118 -14.29 -33.13 -4.62
C ARG A 118 -13.98 -32.76 -6.09
N THR A 119 -14.61 -31.73 -6.63
CA THR A 119 -14.41 -31.24 -8.00
C THR A 119 -13.47 -30.04 -8.08
N GLY A 120 -12.76 -29.70 -6.99
CA GLY A 120 -11.94 -28.49 -6.89
C GLY A 120 -12.76 -27.20 -6.75
N LYS A 121 -14.10 -27.28 -6.83
CA LYS A 121 -14.99 -26.16 -6.50
C LYS A 121 -15.06 -26.01 -4.99
N MET A 122 -14.66 -24.84 -4.52
CA MET A 122 -14.66 -24.49 -3.11
C MET A 122 -16.08 -24.34 -2.61
N GLY A 123 -16.32 -24.74 -1.36
CA GLY A 123 -17.63 -24.62 -0.77
C GLY A 123 -17.56 -24.78 0.74
N LEU A 124 -18.33 -23.95 1.44
CA LEU A 124 -18.47 -23.92 2.91
C LEU A 124 -19.15 -25.16 3.49
N SER A 125 -19.35 -26.23 2.71
CA SER A 125 -19.93 -27.48 3.20
C SER A 125 -19.01 -28.11 4.23
N LEU A 126 -19.53 -28.41 5.42
CA LEU A 126 -18.80 -29.10 6.49
C LEU A 126 -18.30 -30.50 6.08
N ASN A 127 -18.83 -31.05 4.99
CA ASN A 127 -18.43 -32.36 4.45
C ASN A 127 -17.21 -32.29 3.51
N ASN A 128 -16.72 -31.08 3.20
CA ASN A 128 -15.54 -30.87 2.34
C ASN A 128 -14.23 -30.94 3.16
N SER A 129 -13.16 -31.41 2.53
CA SER A 129 -11.83 -31.49 3.14
C SER A 129 -11.14 -30.13 3.20
N PHE A 130 -10.34 -29.87 4.23
CA PHE A 130 -9.48 -28.69 4.29
C PHE A 130 -8.29 -28.82 3.33
N ALA A 131 -8.00 -27.75 2.59
CA ALA A 131 -6.81 -27.58 1.79
C ALA A 131 -6.05 -26.32 2.26
N LYS A 132 -4.72 -26.34 2.14
CA LYS A 132 -3.90 -25.16 2.40
C LYS A 132 -4.22 -24.12 1.34
N MET A 133 -4.42 -22.88 1.77
CA MET A 133 -4.67 -21.76 0.87
C MET A 133 -3.37 -20.98 0.67
N GLY A 134 -3.10 -20.61 -0.59
CA GLY A 134 -2.11 -19.58 -0.87
C GLY A 134 -2.56 -18.25 -0.27
N THR A 135 -1.62 -17.41 0.13
CA THR A 135 -1.91 -16.09 0.71
C THR A 135 -2.68 -15.17 -0.24
N GLY A 136 -2.53 -15.36 -1.55
CA GLY A 136 -3.32 -14.64 -2.57
C GLY A 136 -4.77 -15.07 -2.76
N SER A 137 -5.25 -16.06 -1.99
CA SER A 137 -6.62 -16.61 -2.10
C SER A 137 -7.65 -15.67 -1.47
N ASN A 138 -8.77 -15.45 -2.15
CA ASN A 138 -9.88 -14.63 -1.68
C ASN A 138 -10.58 -15.23 -0.43
N ASP A 139 -11.55 -14.50 0.14
CA ASP A 139 -12.33 -14.94 1.31
C ASP A 139 -13.15 -16.21 1.06
N ASP A 140 -13.51 -16.48 -0.19
CA ASP A 140 -14.18 -17.70 -0.66
C ASP A 140 -13.20 -18.83 -1.02
N GLY A 141 -11.90 -18.54 -0.97
CA GLY A 141 -10.78 -19.41 -1.33
C GLY A 141 -10.34 -19.27 -2.78
N GLY A 142 -11.01 -18.43 -3.58
CA GLY A 142 -10.80 -18.36 -5.01
C GLY A 142 -9.48 -17.74 -5.38
N GLY A 143 -8.94 -18.12 -6.54
CA GLY A 143 -7.76 -17.48 -7.12
C GLY A 143 -6.42 -18.11 -6.74
N ASP A 144 -6.37 -19.40 -6.36
CA ASP A 144 -5.11 -20.12 -6.30
C ASP A 144 -4.49 -20.19 -7.71
N ARG A 145 -3.36 -19.49 -7.90
CA ARG A 145 -2.71 -19.34 -9.21
C ARG A 145 -1.59 -20.36 -9.33
N SER A 146 -1.44 -20.95 -10.52
CA SER A 146 -0.33 -21.85 -10.83
C SER A 146 1.02 -21.15 -10.68
N VAL A 147 2.06 -21.92 -10.33
CA VAL A 147 3.46 -21.44 -10.30
C VAL A 147 3.80 -20.73 -11.62
N PRO A 148 4.28 -19.47 -11.60
CA PRO A 148 4.34 -18.61 -12.77
C PRO A 148 5.65 -18.75 -13.55
N LEU A 149 5.94 -19.95 -14.05
CA LEU A 149 7.25 -20.25 -14.65
C LEU A 149 7.65 -19.28 -15.79
N THR A 150 6.69 -18.78 -16.56
CA THR A 150 6.94 -17.82 -17.65
C THR A 150 7.21 -16.41 -17.13
N GLN A 151 6.38 -15.91 -16.20
CA GLN A 151 6.54 -14.58 -15.62
C GLN A 151 7.83 -14.50 -14.79
N SER A 152 8.19 -15.57 -14.07
CA SER A 152 9.47 -15.61 -13.36
C SER A 152 10.66 -15.50 -14.32
N LYS A 153 10.64 -16.17 -15.49
CA LYS A 153 11.72 -15.99 -16.50
C LYS A 153 11.82 -14.55 -17.00
N GLN A 154 10.69 -13.95 -17.39
CA GLN A 154 10.64 -12.55 -17.82
C GLN A 154 11.13 -11.59 -16.71
N HIS A 155 10.80 -11.90 -15.46
CA HIS A 155 11.27 -11.17 -14.31
C HIS A 155 12.80 -11.28 -14.14
N TRP A 156 13.37 -12.48 -14.26
CA TRP A 156 14.82 -12.68 -14.19
C TRP A 156 15.56 -11.92 -15.29
N ASP A 157 15.02 -11.87 -16.50
CA ASP A 157 15.60 -11.08 -17.59
C ASP A 157 15.59 -9.58 -17.24
N ALA A 158 14.47 -9.08 -16.70
CA ALA A 158 14.34 -7.68 -16.29
C ALA A 158 15.26 -7.31 -15.12
N LEU A 159 15.40 -8.20 -14.11
CA LEU A 159 16.34 -8.02 -13.01
C LEU A 159 17.79 -8.03 -13.50
N SER A 160 18.14 -8.97 -14.37
CA SER A 160 19.49 -9.05 -14.94
C SER A 160 19.85 -7.76 -15.66
N LYS A 161 18.92 -7.22 -16.46
CA LYS A 161 19.06 -5.92 -17.13
C LYS A 161 19.24 -4.78 -16.13
N TYR A 162 18.43 -4.75 -15.07
CA TYR A 162 18.52 -3.77 -14.01
C TYR A 162 19.89 -3.79 -13.31
N PHE A 163 20.33 -4.95 -12.82
CA PHE A 163 21.60 -5.07 -12.08
C PHE A 163 22.82 -4.79 -12.96
N ASN A 164 22.79 -5.21 -14.23
CA ASN A 164 23.86 -4.88 -15.18
C ASN A 164 23.96 -3.38 -15.46
N SER A 165 22.86 -2.64 -15.30
CA SER A 165 22.79 -1.18 -15.54
C SER A 165 22.88 -0.36 -14.25
N PHE A 166 22.90 -1.00 -13.09
CA PHE A 166 22.73 -0.36 -11.77
C PHE A 166 23.78 0.71 -11.49
N GLU A 167 25.05 0.40 -11.71
CA GLU A 167 26.15 1.36 -11.51
C GLU A 167 26.02 2.56 -12.46
N GLY A 168 25.69 2.32 -13.74
CA GLY A 168 25.47 3.38 -14.72
C GLY A 168 24.30 4.29 -14.36
N MET A 169 23.17 3.72 -13.93
CA MET A 169 21.98 4.48 -13.53
C MET A 169 22.22 5.27 -12.25
N THR A 170 22.85 4.67 -11.24
CA THR A 170 23.16 5.37 -9.98
C THR A 170 24.14 6.52 -10.18
N ASN A 171 25.16 6.36 -11.05
CA ASN A 171 26.08 7.44 -11.41
C ASN A 171 25.38 8.62 -12.11
N LYS A 172 24.39 8.35 -12.95
CA LYS A 172 23.57 9.40 -13.60
C LYS A 172 22.58 10.06 -12.63
N LEU A 173 21.96 9.28 -11.75
CA LEU A 173 20.91 9.72 -10.84
C LEU A 173 21.46 10.54 -9.67
N LYS A 174 22.62 10.16 -9.14
CA LYS A 174 23.26 10.79 -7.98
C LYS A 174 23.34 12.33 -8.05
N PRO A 175 23.87 12.96 -9.12
CA PRO A 175 23.94 14.42 -9.21
C PRO A 175 22.56 15.09 -9.28
N ILE A 176 21.53 14.40 -9.77
CA ILE A 176 20.16 14.93 -9.82
C ILE A 176 19.61 14.99 -8.40
N LEU A 177 19.67 13.88 -7.66
CA LEU A 177 19.12 13.80 -6.31
C LEU A 177 19.84 14.73 -5.33
N SER A 178 21.17 14.87 -5.45
CA SER A 178 21.95 15.76 -4.57
C SER A 178 21.57 17.24 -4.71
N ASN A 179 21.03 17.64 -5.87
CA ASN A 179 20.64 19.03 -6.11
C ASN A 179 19.23 19.36 -5.59
N ILE A 180 18.37 18.36 -5.45
CA ILE A 180 16.94 18.56 -5.15
C ILE A 180 16.53 18.10 -3.76
N ALA A 181 17.30 17.21 -3.12
CA ALA A 181 16.91 16.63 -1.84
C ALA A 181 16.70 17.70 -0.75
N ARG A 182 15.55 17.63 -0.07
CA ARG A 182 15.22 18.44 1.12
C ARG A 182 15.26 17.52 2.34
N ASP A 183 16.07 17.83 3.35
CA ASP A 183 16.20 17.02 4.56
C ASP A 183 16.44 15.52 4.28
N ASN A 184 17.43 15.25 3.42
CA ASN A 184 17.78 13.92 2.91
C ASN A 184 16.61 13.17 2.23
N THR A 185 15.57 13.89 1.81
CA THR A 185 14.35 13.30 1.25
C THR A 185 14.11 13.77 -0.17
N VAL A 186 13.80 12.80 -1.03
CA VAL A 186 13.37 13.03 -2.41
C VAL A 186 11.96 12.50 -2.62
N VAL A 187 11.20 13.19 -3.44
CA VAL A 187 9.84 12.78 -3.80
C VAL A 187 9.91 12.17 -5.18
N VAL A 188 9.44 10.94 -5.33
CA VAL A 188 9.61 10.14 -6.54
C VAL A 188 8.25 9.94 -7.20
N MET A 189 8.17 10.28 -8.49
CA MET A 189 7.03 9.96 -9.35
C MET A 189 7.49 9.14 -10.56
N VAL A 190 6.59 8.33 -11.10
CA VAL A 190 6.79 7.62 -12.37
C VAL A 190 5.65 7.97 -13.31
N ALA A 191 5.97 8.43 -14.51
CA ALA A 191 4.95 8.72 -15.53
C ALA A 191 5.45 8.48 -16.95
N ASN A 192 4.46 8.25 -17.81
CA ASN A 192 4.60 8.09 -19.25
C ASN A 192 3.69 9.10 -19.97
N ALA A 193 3.78 9.20 -21.29
CA ALA A 193 2.97 10.08 -22.12
C ALA A 193 1.45 10.00 -21.80
N GLY A 194 1.00 8.81 -21.42
CA GLY A 194 -0.41 8.54 -21.15
C GLY A 194 -1.05 9.27 -19.97
N VAL A 195 -0.26 9.70 -18.99
CA VAL A 195 -0.76 10.28 -17.74
C VAL A 195 -0.28 11.71 -17.50
N LEU A 196 0.21 12.38 -18.56
CA LEU A 196 0.80 13.72 -18.44
C LEU A 196 -0.19 14.82 -18.05
N GLU A 197 -1.48 14.66 -18.35
CA GLU A 197 -2.52 15.59 -17.88
C GLU A 197 -2.65 15.56 -16.35
N LEU A 198 -2.52 14.38 -15.73
CA LEU A 198 -2.55 14.23 -14.27
C LEU A 198 -1.29 14.82 -13.64
N LEU A 199 -0.12 14.54 -14.22
CA LEU A 199 1.14 15.16 -13.80
C LEU A 199 1.08 16.68 -13.87
N THR A 200 0.60 17.21 -14.99
CA THR A 200 0.47 18.66 -15.22
C THR A 200 -0.51 19.25 -14.22
N ASN A 201 -1.64 18.59 -13.98
CA ASN A 201 -2.60 18.99 -12.97
C ASN A 201 -1.97 19.06 -11.57
N PHE A 202 -1.19 18.04 -11.17
CA PHE A 202 -0.48 18.06 -9.89
C PHE A 202 0.45 19.28 -9.77
N VAL A 203 1.26 19.57 -10.80
CA VAL A 203 2.16 20.73 -10.80
C VAL A 203 1.37 22.04 -10.73
N CYS A 204 0.30 22.19 -11.51
CA CYS A 204 -0.54 23.38 -11.46
C CYS A 204 -1.23 23.55 -10.10
N ALA A 205 -1.74 22.47 -9.51
CA ALA A 205 -2.38 22.45 -8.21
C ALA A 205 -1.41 22.80 -7.07
N ALA A 206 -0.16 22.34 -7.15
CA ALA A 206 0.89 22.70 -6.19
C ALA A 206 1.28 24.18 -6.33
N ASN A 207 1.45 24.67 -7.56
CA ASN A 207 1.79 26.06 -7.85
C ASN A 207 0.70 27.03 -7.39
N SER A 208 -0.58 26.73 -7.64
CA SER A 208 -1.70 27.58 -7.19
C SER A 208 -1.76 27.72 -5.65
N ARG A 209 -1.20 26.74 -4.93
CA ARG A 209 -1.11 26.71 -3.46
C ARG A 209 0.24 27.16 -2.91
N ASN A 210 1.17 27.57 -3.76
CA ASN A 210 2.55 27.91 -3.38
C ASN A 210 3.28 26.79 -2.61
N ILE A 211 3.01 25.53 -2.97
CA ILE A 211 3.68 24.37 -2.37
C ILE A 211 5.00 24.11 -3.09
N ASP A 212 6.09 24.03 -2.34
CA ASP A 212 7.42 23.75 -2.86
C ASP A 212 7.54 22.29 -3.30
N ILE A 213 7.69 22.11 -4.62
CA ILE A 213 7.84 20.81 -5.29
C ILE A 213 9.26 20.61 -5.86
N SER A 214 10.23 21.42 -5.42
CA SER A 214 11.60 21.40 -5.95
C SER A 214 12.35 20.08 -5.70
N ASN A 215 11.93 19.29 -4.70
CA ASN A 215 12.52 17.99 -4.37
C ASN A 215 11.89 16.80 -5.09
N ILE A 216 11.09 17.05 -6.12
CA ILE A 216 10.46 16.00 -6.93
C ILE A 216 11.39 15.60 -8.07
N VAL A 217 11.63 14.30 -8.18
CA VAL A 217 12.22 13.66 -9.36
C VAL A 217 11.16 12.80 -10.06
N MET A 218 10.94 13.09 -11.33
CA MET A 218 10.13 12.25 -12.19
C MET A 218 11.01 11.23 -12.93
N PHE A 219 10.71 9.96 -12.73
CA PHE A 219 11.22 8.87 -13.56
C PHE A 219 10.32 8.76 -14.79
N ALA A 220 10.78 9.33 -15.89
CA ALA A 220 10.09 9.23 -17.17
C ALA A 220 10.33 7.84 -17.78
N THR A 221 9.31 7.26 -18.41
CA THR A 221 9.45 5.98 -19.12
C THR A 221 9.48 6.12 -20.64
N ASP A 222 9.33 7.35 -21.15
CA ASP A 222 9.45 7.68 -22.56
C ASP A 222 9.92 9.13 -22.75
N GLU A 223 10.43 9.43 -23.95
CA GLU A 223 10.95 10.74 -24.35
C GLU A 223 9.94 11.88 -24.19
N GLU A 224 8.64 11.63 -24.42
CA GLU A 224 7.61 12.66 -24.33
C GLU A 224 7.34 13.05 -22.88
N GLY A 225 7.20 12.05 -22.00
CA GLY A 225 7.08 12.28 -20.56
C GLY A 225 8.31 12.98 -19.98
N LYS A 226 9.51 12.64 -20.46
CA LYS A 226 10.74 13.36 -20.10
C LYS A 226 10.64 14.85 -20.46
N LYS A 227 10.32 15.14 -21.72
CA LYS A 227 10.23 16.52 -22.23
C LYS A 227 9.19 17.34 -21.48
N VAL A 228 8.00 16.77 -21.25
CA VAL A 228 6.91 17.47 -20.54
C VAL A 228 7.28 17.74 -19.09
N ALA A 229 7.89 16.79 -18.39
CA ALA A 229 8.33 16.99 -17.01
C ALA A 229 9.44 18.06 -16.89
N GLU A 230 10.38 18.11 -17.84
CA GLU A 230 11.38 19.19 -17.93
C GLU A 230 10.72 20.56 -18.20
N GLU A 231 9.71 20.62 -19.10
CA GLU A 231 8.95 21.85 -19.38
C GLU A 231 8.12 22.33 -18.16
N LEU A 232 7.70 21.42 -17.28
CA LEU A 232 7.04 21.72 -16.00
C LEU A 232 8.01 22.17 -14.90
N GLY A 233 9.33 22.11 -15.14
CA GLY A 233 10.36 22.49 -14.18
C GLY A 233 10.70 21.42 -13.14
N LEU A 234 10.31 20.15 -13.38
CA LEU A 234 10.68 19.04 -12.50
C LEU A 234 12.09 18.54 -12.82
N ALA A 235 12.77 17.97 -11.82
CA ALA A 235 13.94 17.15 -12.09
C ALA A 235 13.51 15.83 -12.73
N VAL A 236 14.27 15.36 -13.72
CA VAL A 236 13.87 14.17 -14.51
C VAL A 236 15.01 13.17 -14.58
N PHE A 237 14.68 11.91 -14.35
CA PHE A 237 15.53 10.78 -14.66
C PHE A 237 14.93 9.94 -15.78
N TYR A 238 15.72 9.70 -16.82
CA TYR A 238 15.36 8.84 -17.95
C TYR A 238 16.58 8.03 -18.35
N ASP A 239 16.42 6.70 -18.43
CA ASP A 239 17.42 5.80 -18.97
C ASP A 239 16.79 4.97 -20.09
N GLU A 240 17.12 5.33 -21.34
CA GLU A 240 16.65 4.64 -22.55
C GLU A 240 16.95 3.15 -22.47
N GLY A 241 18.18 2.81 -22.08
CA GLY A 241 18.64 1.45 -21.92
C GLY A 241 17.71 0.62 -21.05
N MET A 242 17.23 1.15 -19.92
CA MET A 242 16.31 0.45 -19.02
C MET A 242 14.85 0.51 -19.50
N PHE A 243 14.37 1.69 -19.93
CA PHE A 243 12.93 1.98 -20.08
C PHE A 243 12.39 1.90 -21.52
N GLU A 244 13.22 1.71 -22.55
CA GLU A 244 12.80 1.67 -23.97
C GLU A 244 11.62 0.74 -24.27
N ASN A 245 11.51 -0.39 -23.56
CA ASN A 245 10.45 -1.38 -23.77
C ASN A 245 9.20 -1.17 -22.88
N VAL A 246 9.17 -0.10 -22.09
CA VAL A 246 7.98 0.28 -21.32
C VAL A 246 6.97 0.89 -22.28
N PRO A 247 5.75 0.35 -22.39
CA PRO A 247 4.78 0.86 -23.35
C PRO A 247 4.39 2.31 -23.03
N LYS A 248 4.31 3.15 -24.08
CA LYS A 248 3.98 4.59 -23.99
C LYS A 248 2.52 4.88 -23.65
N GLN A 249 1.65 3.88 -23.84
CA GLN A 249 0.21 3.98 -23.62
C GLN A 249 -0.11 3.88 -22.12
N HIS A 250 -1.25 4.40 -21.70
CA HIS A 250 -1.79 4.16 -20.36
C HIS A 250 -2.30 2.71 -20.30
N ALA A 251 -2.25 2.08 -19.13
CA ALA A 251 -2.77 0.73 -18.97
C ALA A 251 -4.28 0.74 -19.26
N GLY A 252 -4.72 -0.06 -20.24
CA GLY A 252 -6.13 -0.14 -20.63
C GLY A 252 -6.99 -0.92 -19.63
N ALA A 253 -6.34 -1.76 -18.82
CA ALA A 253 -6.96 -2.44 -17.69
C ALA A 253 -5.94 -2.73 -16.58
N TYR A 254 -6.43 -2.79 -15.34
CA TYR A 254 -5.65 -3.26 -14.19
C TYR A 254 -5.08 -4.66 -14.47
N GLY A 255 -3.75 -4.79 -14.43
CA GLY A 255 -3.06 -6.07 -14.62
C GLY A 255 -2.46 -6.37 -15.98
N ASP A 256 -2.56 -5.48 -16.97
CA ASP A 256 -2.01 -5.73 -18.30
C ASP A 256 -0.45 -5.68 -18.33
N ARG A 257 0.14 -5.94 -19.51
CA ARG A 257 1.61 -5.94 -19.70
C ARG A 257 2.22 -4.55 -19.49
N VAL A 258 1.47 -3.49 -19.80
CA VAL A 258 1.88 -2.09 -19.61
C VAL A 258 1.93 -1.76 -18.11
N PHE A 259 0.87 -2.14 -17.39
CA PHE A 259 0.74 -2.00 -15.95
C PHE A 259 1.91 -2.69 -15.24
N THR A 260 2.22 -3.94 -15.59
CA THR A 260 3.31 -4.69 -14.96
C THR A 260 4.68 -4.03 -15.18
N ALA A 261 4.94 -3.51 -16.39
CA ALA A 261 6.18 -2.81 -16.69
C ALA A 261 6.30 -1.50 -15.88
N LEU A 262 5.23 -0.70 -15.82
CA LEU A 262 5.18 0.53 -15.02
C LEU A 262 5.37 0.24 -13.52
N MET A 263 4.74 -0.81 -12.99
CA MET A 263 4.92 -1.19 -11.58
C MET A 263 6.38 -1.58 -11.28
N LEU A 264 7.07 -2.27 -12.18
CA LEU A 264 8.49 -2.56 -12.01
C LEU A 264 9.33 -1.26 -11.99
N VAL A 265 9.01 -0.28 -12.84
CA VAL A 265 9.68 1.02 -12.81
C VAL A 265 9.44 1.75 -11.49
N LYS A 266 8.23 1.69 -10.91
CA LYS A 266 7.97 2.24 -9.57
C LYS A 266 8.92 1.64 -8.53
N VAL A 267 9.04 0.32 -8.47
CA VAL A 267 9.94 -0.35 -7.52
C VAL A 267 11.41 0.02 -7.76
N ILE A 268 11.84 0.04 -9.03
CA ILE A 268 13.20 0.43 -9.41
C ILE A 268 13.52 1.88 -9.01
N SER A 269 12.58 2.80 -9.25
CA SER A 269 12.78 4.22 -8.98
C SER A 269 13.05 4.48 -7.49
N VAL A 270 12.26 3.83 -6.62
CA VAL A 270 12.44 3.88 -5.17
C VAL A 270 13.74 3.19 -4.76
N HIS A 271 14.00 1.98 -5.26
CA HIS A 271 15.24 1.25 -4.94
C HIS A 271 16.49 2.06 -5.30
N LEU A 272 16.54 2.70 -6.48
CA LEU A 272 17.68 3.49 -6.91
C LEU A 272 17.92 4.70 -6.00
N CYS A 273 16.85 5.43 -5.64
CA CYS A 273 16.95 6.57 -4.73
C CYS A 273 17.42 6.15 -3.33
N MET A 274 16.86 5.04 -2.80
CA MET A 274 17.25 4.51 -1.50
C MET A 274 18.67 3.96 -1.49
N ALA A 275 19.11 3.29 -2.57
CA ALA A 275 20.49 2.80 -2.66
C ALA A 275 21.53 3.93 -2.70
N LEU A 276 21.10 5.16 -3.03
CA LEU A 276 21.93 6.37 -2.95
C LEU A 276 21.88 7.06 -1.57
N GLY A 277 21.14 6.51 -0.60
CA GLY A 277 21.08 6.98 0.79
C GLY A 277 19.94 7.94 1.13
N TYR A 278 18.99 8.15 0.21
CA TYR A 278 17.88 9.09 0.42
C TYR A 278 16.66 8.42 1.05
N ASN A 279 15.96 9.17 1.90
CA ASN A 279 14.56 8.90 2.23
C ASN A 279 13.71 9.16 1.00
N VAL A 280 12.63 8.41 0.83
CA VAL A 280 11.78 8.49 -0.38
C VAL A 280 10.33 8.65 0.01
N LEU A 281 9.70 9.73 -0.46
CA LEU A 281 8.24 9.79 -0.60
C LEU A 281 7.90 9.39 -2.04
N PHE A 282 7.37 8.20 -2.23
CA PHE A 282 6.84 7.80 -3.53
C PHE A 282 5.39 8.28 -3.65
N GLN A 283 5.02 8.81 -4.81
CA GLN A 283 3.63 9.06 -5.14
C GLN A 283 3.26 8.83 -6.62
N ASP A 284 2.00 8.50 -6.86
CA ASP A 284 1.39 8.51 -8.18
C ASP A 284 1.04 9.94 -8.63
N VAL A 285 0.82 10.10 -9.94
CA VAL A 285 0.54 11.42 -10.56
C VAL A 285 -0.91 11.87 -10.43
N ASP A 286 -1.81 11.00 -9.97
CA ASP A 286 -3.23 11.27 -9.70
C ASP A 286 -3.50 11.69 -8.24
N ILE A 287 -2.47 12.27 -7.63
CA ILE A 287 -2.51 12.90 -6.31
C ILE A 287 -2.49 14.41 -6.47
N VAL A 288 -3.16 15.11 -5.58
CA VAL A 288 -3.01 16.56 -5.38
C VAL A 288 -2.54 16.83 -3.96
N TRP A 289 -1.62 17.77 -3.78
CA TRP A 289 -1.24 18.25 -2.47
C TRP A 289 -2.06 19.48 -2.09
N LEU A 290 -2.59 19.47 -0.88
CA LEU A 290 -3.21 20.64 -0.26
C LEU A 290 -2.21 21.35 0.66
N ARG A 291 -1.30 20.58 1.26
CA ARG A 291 -0.16 21.03 2.07
C ARG A 291 1.05 20.15 1.77
N ASP A 292 2.26 20.63 2.06
CA ASP A 292 3.46 19.78 1.98
C ASP A 292 3.33 18.62 3.00
N PRO A 293 3.35 17.34 2.57
CA PRO A 293 3.21 16.21 3.47
C PRO A 293 4.49 15.87 4.25
N LEU A 294 5.67 16.34 3.82
CA LEU A 294 6.94 15.95 4.42
C LEU A 294 7.08 16.41 5.89
N PRO A 295 6.71 17.64 6.27
CA PRO A 295 6.72 18.06 7.66
C PRO A 295 5.84 17.21 8.57
N TYR A 296 4.77 16.59 8.06
CA TYR A 296 4.03 15.60 8.82
C TYR A 296 4.85 14.32 8.92
N LEU A 297 5.21 13.71 7.80
CA LEU A 297 5.84 12.39 7.73
C LEU A 297 7.19 12.29 8.46
N GLN A 298 7.91 13.41 8.61
CA GLN A 298 9.19 13.49 9.29
C GLN A 298 9.07 13.85 10.77
N ASP A 299 7.89 14.29 11.24
CA ASP A 299 7.67 14.68 12.63
C ASP A 299 7.26 13.47 13.49
N GLU A 300 8.26 12.77 14.00
CA GLU A 300 8.11 11.60 14.87
C GLU A 300 7.30 11.90 16.14
N THR A 301 7.19 13.16 16.56
CA THR A 301 6.42 13.54 17.75
C THR A 301 4.91 13.49 17.55
N LYS A 302 4.44 13.51 16.29
CA LYS A 302 3.01 13.52 15.96
C LYS A 302 2.41 12.13 15.80
N HIS A 303 3.18 11.19 15.28
CA HIS A 303 2.66 9.89 14.84
C HIS A 303 3.61 8.72 15.11
N GLY A 304 4.67 8.93 15.91
CA GLY A 304 5.64 7.91 16.28
C GLY A 304 6.79 7.74 15.28
N ASP A 305 7.86 7.08 15.72
CA ASP A 305 9.02 6.75 14.88
C ASP A 305 8.79 5.41 14.16
N PHE A 306 8.30 5.49 12.92
CA PHE A 306 8.11 4.33 12.05
C PHE A 306 9.12 4.36 10.88
N ASP A 307 9.57 3.18 10.47
CA ASP A 307 10.48 3.01 9.33
C ASP A 307 9.79 3.41 8.00
N CYS A 308 8.48 3.19 7.90
CA CYS A 308 7.70 3.48 6.70
C CYS A 308 6.24 3.85 6.98
N TYR A 309 5.67 4.63 6.07
CA TYR A 309 4.31 5.16 6.15
C TYR A 309 3.59 4.91 4.83
N PHE A 310 2.36 4.39 4.87
CA PHE A 310 1.57 4.09 3.67
C PHE A 310 0.19 4.72 3.77
N GLU A 311 -0.33 5.26 2.67
CA GLU A 311 -1.74 5.63 2.59
C GLU A 311 -2.65 4.42 2.82
N ASP A 312 -3.79 4.63 3.49
CA ASP A 312 -4.81 3.61 3.67
C ASP A 312 -5.71 3.47 2.42
N ASP A 313 -5.48 2.42 1.62
CA ASP A 313 -6.30 2.11 0.43
C ASP A 313 -7.78 1.89 0.79
N GLY A 314 -8.04 1.40 2.00
CA GLY A 314 -9.37 1.11 2.47
C GLY A 314 -9.94 -0.24 2.03
N ALA A 315 -9.28 -1.03 1.17
CA ALA A 315 -9.74 -2.39 0.87
C ALA A 315 -9.58 -3.34 2.08
N ARG A 316 -10.67 -3.56 2.84
CA ARG A 316 -10.67 -4.42 4.05
C ARG A 316 -10.90 -5.91 3.78
N SER A 317 -10.52 -6.44 2.61
CA SER A 317 -10.60 -7.87 2.32
C SER A 317 -9.36 -8.61 2.84
N ALA A 318 -9.43 -9.94 3.05
CA ALA A 318 -8.26 -10.69 3.52
C ALA A 318 -7.07 -10.61 2.55
N ARG A 319 -7.32 -10.30 1.27
CA ARG A 319 -6.30 -10.10 0.23
C ARG A 319 -5.32 -8.97 0.55
N TYR A 320 -5.76 -7.92 1.24
CA TYR A 320 -4.95 -6.73 1.55
C TYR A 320 -4.70 -6.56 3.05
N ALA A 321 -5.18 -7.49 3.87
CA ALA A 321 -4.98 -7.48 5.31
C ALA A 321 -3.52 -7.84 5.68
N PRO A 322 -3.02 -7.40 6.85
CA PRO A 322 -3.70 -6.50 7.80
C PRO A 322 -3.62 -5.03 7.39
N TRP A 323 -2.67 -4.66 6.53
CA TRP A 323 -2.27 -3.26 6.35
C TRP A 323 -3.23 -2.45 5.48
N SER A 324 -3.84 -3.04 4.45
CA SER A 324 -4.57 -2.30 3.41
C SER A 324 -3.75 -1.12 2.84
N ALA A 325 -2.43 -1.26 2.78
CA ALA A 325 -1.52 -0.20 2.36
C ALA A 325 -1.71 0.09 0.87
N ASN A 326 -1.96 1.34 0.50
CA ASN A 326 -1.98 1.78 -0.89
C ASN A 326 -0.54 1.97 -1.39
N SER A 327 -0.27 1.55 -2.61
CA SER A 327 1.08 1.65 -3.20
C SER A 327 1.30 2.88 -4.09
N GLY A 328 0.34 3.80 -4.12
CA GLY A 328 0.38 5.06 -4.86
C GLY A 328 0.77 6.26 -3.99
N PHE A 329 0.88 6.10 -2.66
CA PHE A 329 1.49 7.11 -1.79
C PHE A 329 2.11 6.44 -0.56
N TYR A 330 3.43 6.54 -0.41
CA TYR A 330 4.14 6.01 0.75
C TYR A 330 5.50 6.67 0.98
N TYR A 331 5.88 6.80 2.25
CA TYR A 331 7.15 7.35 2.69
C TYR A 331 8.02 6.29 3.34
N LEU A 332 9.29 6.22 2.94
CA LEU A 332 10.29 5.29 3.46
C LEU A 332 11.48 6.08 4.01
N LYS A 333 11.81 5.87 5.28
CA LYS A 333 13.10 6.28 5.82
C LYS A 333 14.20 5.41 5.25
N ASN A 334 15.36 5.96 4.94
CA ASN A 334 16.50 5.19 4.44
C ASN A 334 17.16 4.44 5.59
N ASN A 335 16.93 3.13 5.69
CA ASN A 335 17.60 2.27 6.64
C ASN A 335 17.67 0.82 6.14
N ASP A 336 18.38 -0.04 6.86
CA ASP A 336 18.58 -1.44 6.45
C ASP A 336 17.26 -2.21 6.29
N ARG A 337 16.24 -1.93 7.11
CA ARG A 337 14.94 -2.63 7.07
C ARG A 337 14.13 -2.22 5.86
N THR A 338 14.00 -0.92 5.59
CA THR A 338 13.26 -0.43 4.43
C THR A 338 13.98 -0.72 3.12
N MET A 339 15.31 -0.70 3.12
CA MET A 339 16.11 -1.13 1.97
C MET A 339 15.89 -2.62 1.69
N TYR A 340 15.83 -3.45 2.74
CA TYR A 340 15.54 -4.87 2.59
C TYR A 340 14.10 -5.12 2.11
N LEU A 341 13.12 -4.34 2.59
CA LEU A 341 11.74 -4.34 2.10
C LEU A 341 11.68 -4.09 0.59
N ILE A 342 12.28 -2.99 0.13
CA ILE A 342 12.23 -2.61 -1.30
C ILE A 342 13.04 -3.57 -2.17
N THR A 343 14.16 -4.10 -1.66
CA THR A 343 14.91 -5.16 -2.34
C THR A 343 14.09 -6.45 -2.48
N SER A 344 13.32 -6.82 -1.45
CA SER A 344 12.44 -7.99 -1.49
C SER A 344 11.29 -7.80 -2.46
N LEU A 345 10.71 -6.59 -2.51
CA LEU A 345 9.68 -6.22 -3.49
C LEU A 345 10.22 -6.25 -4.92
N LEU A 346 11.46 -5.77 -5.13
CA LEU A 346 12.16 -5.84 -6.41
C LEU A 346 12.33 -7.29 -6.86
N TYR A 347 12.77 -8.19 -5.98
CA TYR A 347 12.92 -9.63 -6.26
C TYR A 347 11.61 -10.40 -6.39
N SER A 348 10.50 -9.79 -6.00
CA SER A 348 9.16 -10.39 -6.04
C SER A 348 8.30 -9.78 -7.13
N SER A 349 8.88 -9.13 -8.14
CA SER A 349 8.06 -8.44 -9.15
C SER A 349 7.29 -9.40 -10.06
N ASP A 350 7.70 -10.67 -10.13
CA ASP A 350 6.90 -11.74 -10.74
C ASP A 350 5.56 -11.96 -10.00
N GLN A 351 5.52 -11.71 -8.68
CA GLN A 351 4.29 -11.70 -7.89
C GLN A 351 3.38 -10.56 -8.31
N ILE A 352 3.92 -9.38 -8.65
CA ILE A 352 3.11 -8.25 -9.15
C ILE A 352 2.43 -8.64 -10.46
N ALA A 353 3.19 -9.22 -11.40
CA ALA A 353 2.69 -9.71 -12.68
C ALA A 353 1.62 -10.80 -12.48
N MET A 354 1.88 -11.73 -11.56
CA MET A 354 0.94 -12.79 -11.22
C MET A 354 -0.33 -12.27 -10.60
N HIS A 355 -0.26 -11.39 -9.61
CA HIS A 355 -1.44 -10.91 -8.90
C HIS A 355 -2.19 -9.85 -9.69
N HIS A 356 -1.60 -9.37 -10.79
CA HIS A 356 -2.05 -8.18 -11.52
C HIS A 356 -2.13 -6.96 -10.60
N SER A 357 -1.39 -6.96 -9.49
CA SER A 357 -1.61 -6.06 -8.37
C SER A 357 -0.30 -5.83 -7.62
N HIS A 358 0.23 -4.62 -7.73
CA HIS A 358 1.37 -4.17 -6.95
C HIS A 358 1.04 -4.15 -5.45
N GLN A 359 -0.15 -3.62 -5.12
CA GLN A 359 -0.66 -3.52 -3.76
C GLN A 359 -0.77 -4.88 -3.06
N GLN A 360 -1.19 -5.92 -3.79
CA GLN A 360 -1.28 -7.26 -3.23
C GLN A 360 0.12 -7.78 -2.90
N ALA A 361 1.08 -7.73 -3.83
CA ALA A 361 2.45 -8.19 -3.57
C ALA A 361 3.09 -7.42 -2.39
N LEU A 362 2.92 -6.10 -2.36
CA LEU A 362 3.36 -5.23 -1.29
C LEU A 362 2.79 -5.65 0.08
N SER A 363 1.47 -5.88 0.17
CA SER A 363 0.82 -6.25 1.44
C SER A 363 1.42 -7.52 2.06
N HIS A 364 1.77 -8.51 1.24
CA HIS A 364 2.40 -9.75 1.71
C HIS A 364 3.80 -9.51 2.23
N ILE A 365 4.61 -8.78 1.46
CA ILE A 365 6.00 -8.52 1.81
C ILE A 365 6.06 -7.62 3.05
N LEU A 366 5.17 -6.64 3.19
CA LEU A 366 5.04 -5.83 4.40
C LEU A 366 4.76 -6.69 5.63
N ASN A 367 3.85 -7.66 5.52
CA ASN A 367 3.54 -8.57 6.63
C ASN A 367 4.74 -9.42 7.04
N ASP A 368 5.49 -9.96 6.08
CA ASP A 368 6.69 -10.73 6.37
C ASP A 368 7.76 -9.84 7.00
N HIS A 369 7.96 -8.62 6.48
CA HIS A 369 8.97 -7.70 6.98
C HIS A 369 8.67 -7.15 8.37
N SER A 370 7.40 -6.81 8.64
CA SER A 370 6.98 -6.40 9.98
C SER A 370 7.16 -7.53 11.00
N THR A 371 6.88 -8.77 10.59
CA THR A 371 6.89 -9.94 11.49
C THR A 371 8.30 -10.48 11.74
N TYR A 372 9.12 -10.62 10.71
CA TYR A 372 10.43 -11.30 10.82
C TYR A 372 11.62 -10.35 10.95
N TYR A 373 11.51 -9.15 10.39
CA TYR A 373 12.64 -8.24 10.24
C TYR A 373 12.48 -6.96 11.08
N GLY A 374 11.43 -6.89 11.90
CA GLY A 374 11.18 -5.79 12.82
C GLY A 374 10.94 -4.46 12.12
N LEU A 375 10.45 -4.49 10.87
CA LEU A 375 10.06 -3.29 10.13
C LEU A 375 8.88 -2.63 10.84
N SER A 376 9.06 -1.39 11.33
CA SER A 376 7.96 -0.60 11.86
C SER A 376 7.24 0.13 10.73
N LEU A 377 5.93 -0.09 10.60
CA LEU A 377 5.10 0.50 9.56
C LEU A 377 3.92 1.22 10.19
N LYS A 378 3.56 2.38 9.63
CA LYS A 378 2.34 3.12 9.95
C LYS A 378 1.45 3.27 8.73
N VAL A 379 0.18 2.93 8.87
CA VAL A 379 -0.84 3.29 7.88
C VAL A 379 -1.46 4.63 8.23
N LEU A 380 -1.44 5.55 7.27
CA LEU A 380 -1.88 6.94 7.43
C LEU A 380 -3.41 7.03 7.55
N SER A 381 -3.86 7.98 8.37
CA SER A 381 -5.29 8.24 8.59
C SER A 381 -5.96 8.75 7.32
N LYS A 382 -7.20 8.30 7.08
CA LYS A 382 -8.01 8.73 5.92
C LYS A 382 -8.55 10.15 6.06
N GLU A 383 -8.53 10.71 7.25
CA GLU A 383 -8.93 12.08 7.55
C GLU A 383 -7.88 13.09 7.08
N LEU A 384 -6.60 12.76 7.22
CA LEU A 384 -5.48 13.61 6.81
C LEU A 384 -4.90 13.23 5.43
N PHE A 385 -5.04 11.98 5.02
CA PHE A 385 -4.58 11.44 3.73
C PHE A 385 -5.73 10.69 3.02
N PRO A 386 -6.82 11.39 2.65
CA PRO A 386 -7.97 10.78 1.98
C PRO A 386 -7.63 10.27 0.57
N GLY A 387 -8.14 9.08 0.27
CA GLY A 387 -8.07 8.49 -1.06
C GLY A 387 -9.44 8.30 -1.71
N GLY A 388 -9.46 7.62 -2.85
CA GLY A 388 -10.65 7.34 -3.64
C GLY A 388 -11.73 6.55 -2.90
N LYS A 389 -11.38 5.72 -1.91
CA LYS A 389 -12.39 5.08 -1.06
C LYS A 389 -13.18 6.11 -0.25
N SER A 390 -12.52 7.14 0.30
CA SER A 390 -13.19 8.25 0.98
C SER A 390 -14.11 8.99 0.00
N TYR A 391 -13.63 9.25 -1.22
CA TYR A 391 -14.44 9.91 -2.26
C TYR A 391 -15.71 9.14 -2.62
N HIS A 392 -15.60 7.83 -2.81
CA HIS A 392 -16.72 7.01 -3.27
C HIS A 392 -17.66 6.52 -2.17
N HIS A 393 -17.17 6.41 -0.92
CA HIS A 393 -17.93 5.76 0.16
C HIS A 393 -18.13 6.63 1.41
N ASP A 394 -17.48 7.79 1.52
CA ASP A 394 -17.64 8.73 2.64
C ASP A 394 -18.06 10.12 2.15
N LYS A 395 -19.25 10.19 1.55
CA LYS A 395 -19.85 11.44 1.06
C LYS A 395 -19.93 12.54 2.14
N PRO A 396 -20.31 12.25 3.41
CA PRO A 396 -20.32 13.27 4.46
C PRO A 396 -18.95 13.91 4.69
N TYR A 397 -17.87 13.13 4.80
CA TYR A 397 -16.53 13.67 4.95
C TYR A 397 -16.14 14.54 3.75
N MET A 398 -16.34 14.04 2.53
CA MET A 398 -15.97 14.78 1.32
C MET A 398 -16.71 16.11 1.18
N LEU A 399 -18.01 16.15 1.52
CA LEU A 399 -18.77 17.40 1.50
C LEU A 399 -18.31 18.36 2.60
N LYS A 400 -17.91 17.87 3.78
CA LYS A 400 -17.30 18.75 4.80
C LYS A 400 -16.01 19.36 4.29
N TRP A 401 -15.14 18.56 3.66
CA TRP A 401 -13.91 19.06 3.07
C TRP A 401 -14.17 20.12 2.00
N MET A 402 -14.99 19.81 0.99
CA MET A 402 -15.27 20.72 -0.13
C MET A 402 -15.94 22.04 0.31
N ASN A 403 -16.67 22.04 1.42
CA ASN A 403 -17.30 23.25 1.97
C ASN A 403 -16.40 23.99 2.99
N GLY A 404 -15.13 23.58 3.15
CA GLY A 404 -14.22 24.19 4.12
C GLY A 404 -14.64 23.99 5.59
N ALA A 405 -15.37 22.91 5.89
CA ALA A 405 -15.95 22.64 7.20
C ALA A 405 -15.22 21.53 7.98
N LEU A 406 -14.03 21.11 7.54
CA LEU A 406 -13.15 20.24 8.33
C LEU A 406 -12.42 21.06 9.40
N GLU A 407 -12.16 20.43 10.55
CA GLU A 407 -11.36 21.04 11.63
C GLU A 407 -9.88 21.16 11.25
N GLU A 408 -9.36 20.15 10.56
CA GLU A 408 -8.03 20.15 9.98
C GLU A 408 -8.10 19.85 8.48
N GLU A 409 -7.34 20.62 7.70
CA GLU A 409 -7.22 20.40 6.26
C GLU A 409 -6.34 19.17 5.96
N PRO A 410 -6.75 18.28 5.04
CA PRO A 410 -5.92 17.16 4.61
C PRO A 410 -4.58 17.61 4.03
N TYR A 411 -3.57 16.74 4.05
CA TYR A 411 -2.29 17.03 3.39
C TYR A 411 -2.37 16.83 1.88
N MET A 412 -3.09 15.78 1.46
CA MET A 412 -3.19 15.39 0.07
C MET A 412 -4.53 14.72 -0.19
N PHE A 413 -4.87 14.57 -1.47
CA PHE A 413 -5.93 13.67 -1.89
C PHE A 413 -5.44 12.80 -3.06
N HIS A 414 -5.73 11.51 -3.01
CA HIS A 414 -5.38 10.54 -4.05
C HIS A 414 -6.62 10.02 -4.78
N MET A 415 -6.71 10.23 -6.09
CA MET A 415 -7.80 9.70 -6.94
C MET A 415 -7.60 8.22 -7.31
N CYS A 416 -7.40 7.38 -6.30
CA CYS A 416 -7.41 5.92 -6.43
C CYS A 416 -8.85 5.39 -6.57
N TRP A 417 -9.05 4.06 -6.62
CA TRP A 417 -10.40 3.44 -6.72
C TRP A 417 -11.25 3.83 -7.95
N THR A 418 -10.61 4.21 -9.04
CA THR A 418 -11.28 4.63 -10.29
C THR A 418 -11.12 3.61 -11.40
N HIS A 419 -12.12 3.49 -12.29
CA HIS A 419 -12.14 2.47 -13.35
C HIS A 419 -11.14 2.73 -14.48
N ASN A 420 -11.03 3.97 -14.94
CA ASN A 420 -10.18 4.38 -16.05
C ASN A 420 -9.59 5.78 -15.79
N LYS A 421 -8.72 6.25 -16.70
CA LYS A 421 -8.10 7.57 -16.60
C LYS A 421 -9.15 8.69 -16.66
N ASP A 422 -10.03 8.67 -17.65
CA ASP A 422 -10.98 9.77 -17.93
C ASP A 422 -11.91 10.05 -16.75
N ASP A 423 -12.37 9.00 -16.06
CA ASP A 423 -13.16 9.14 -14.83
C ASP A 423 -12.37 9.87 -13.73
N LYS A 424 -11.04 9.65 -13.61
CA LYS A 424 -10.20 10.36 -12.63
C LYS A 424 -10.18 11.85 -12.91
N LEU A 425 -10.03 12.23 -14.19
CA LEU A 425 -10.02 13.63 -14.62
C LEU A 425 -11.37 14.28 -14.27
N ASN A 426 -12.47 13.62 -14.65
CA ASN A 426 -13.83 14.10 -14.37
C ASN A 426 -14.08 14.24 -12.86
N TYR A 427 -13.64 13.28 -12.05
CA TYR A 427 -13.77 13.38 -10.60
C TYR A 427 -12.93 14.54 -10.03
N LEU A 428 -11.68 14.73 -10.45
CA LEU A 428 -10.84 15.84 -9.97
C LEU A 428 -11.44 17.20 -10.35
N GLN A 429 -11.98 17.35 -11.57
CA GLN A 429 -12.70 18.55 -11.99
C GLN A 429 -13.91 18.82 -11.10
N GLN A 430 -14.75 17.81 -10.88
CA GLN A 430 -15.94 17.93 -10.05
C GLN A 430 -15.62 18.25 -8.58
N MET A 431 -14.48 17.75 -8.08
CA MET A 431 -14.00 18.04 -6.73
C MET A 431 -13.40 19.45 -6.56
N GLY A 432 -13.21 20.20 -7.65
CA GLY A 432 -12.44 21.45 -7.62
C GLY A 432 -10.96 21.23 -7.35
N GLN A 433 -10.42 20.11 -7.81
CA GLN A 433 -9.01 19.74 -7.69
C GLN A 433 -8.31 19.64 -9.05
N TRP A 434 -8.91 20.25 -10.09
CA TRP A 434 -8.36 20.33 -11.43
C TRP A 434 -7.93 21.77 -11.75
N PHE A 435 -6.68 21.96 -12.16
CA PHE A 435 -6.04 23.26 -12.39
C PHE A 435 -5.41 23.36 -13.79
N LEU A 436 -5.56 22.34 -14.62
CA LEU A 436 -5.18 22.39 -16.03
C LEU A 436 -6.33 22.99 -16.85
N SER A 437 -6.06 24.07 -17.59
CA SER A 437 -7.04 24.72 -18.46
C SER A 437 -7.51 23.84 -19.63
N ASP A 438 -8.78 24.00 -20.01
CA ASP A 438 -9.41 23.23 -21.10
C ASP A 438 -8.76 23.48 -22.47
N GLU A 439 -8.13 24.64 -22.65
CA GLU A 439 -7.38 25.00 -23.87
C GLU A 439 -6.12 24.12 -24.05
N CYS A 440 -5.62 23.54 -22.96
CA CYS A 440 -4.46 22.66 -22.95
C CYS A 440 -4.79 21.18 -22.67
N GLY A 441 -5.99 20.86 -22.19
CA GLY A 441 -6.40 19.52 -21.74
C GLY A 441 -7.40 18.82 -22.67
N ASN A 442 -7.11 18.73 -23.98
CA ASN A 442 -8.04 18.15 -24.97
C ASN A 442 -7.38 17.10 -25.90
N GLY A 443 -6.54 16.20 -25.37
CA GLY A 443 -6.00 15.07 -26.15
C GLY A 443 -4.80 14.32 -25.53
N GLU A 444 -4.28 13.32 -26.26
CA GLU A 444 -3.11 12.51 -25.87
C GLU A 444 -1.82 13.32 -25.62
N VAL A 445 -1.79 14.59 -26.05
CA VAL A 445 -0.66 15.52 -25.90
C VAL A 445 -1.14 16.74 -25.11
N VAL A 446 -0.43 17.09 -24.04
CA VAL A 446 -0.74 18.30 -23.28
C VAL A 446 -0.45 19.54 -24.16
N GLY A 447 -1.45 20.40 -24.30
CA GLY A 447 -1.33 21.64 -25.06
C GLY A 447 -0.34 22.63 -24.44
N ARG A 448 -0.05 23.70 -25.17
CA ARG A 448 0.79 24.82 -24.68
C ARG A 448 -0.07 26.07 -24.66
N GLY A 449 0.08 26.89 -23.61
CA GLY A 449 -0.66 28.14 -23.47
C GLY A 449 -0.16 29.23 -24.44
N GLU A 450 -0.67 30.45 -24.28
CA GLU A 450 -0.50 31.55 -25.25
C GLU A 450 0.97 31.87 -25.60
N ASN A 451 1.93 31.72 -24.66
CA ASN A 451 3.36 31.96 -24.95
C ASN A 451 4.15 30.68 -25.33
N GLY A 452 3.46 29.58 -25.61
CA GLY A 452 4.07 28.30 -25.94
C GLY A 452 4.69 27.58 -24.74
N LYS A 453 4.42 28.02 -23.50
CA LYS A 453 4.86 27.34 -22.29
C LYS A 453 3.75 26.47 -21.72
N LEU A 454 4.13 25.34 -21.15
CA LEU A 454 3.19 24.42 -20.51
C LEU A 454 2.63 24.97 -19.20
N LEU A 455 3.44 25.72 -18.44
CA LEU A 455 2.99 26.37 -17.21
C LEU A 455 1.94 27.48 -17.44
N ASP A 456 1.86 28.03 -18.65
CA ASP A 456 0.80 28.99 -19.01
C ASP A 456 -0.58 28.31 -19.05
N CYS A 457 -0.62 26.97 -19.07
CA CYS A 457 -1.86 26.20 -19.00
C CYS A 457 -2.39 26.04 -17.57
N CYS A 458 -1.62 26.44 -16.55
CA CYS A 458 -2.06 26.37 -15.17
C CYS A 458 -3.03 27.50 -14.83
N SER A 459 -4.23 27.14 -14.42
CA SER A 459 -5.22 28.08 -13.89
C SER A 459 -4.90 28.42 -12.43
N ALA A 460 -5.14 29.67 -12.03
CA ALA A 460 -5.04 30.09 -10.64
C ALA A 460 -6.17 29.50 -9.78
N GLU A 461 -7.38 29.43 -10.32
CA GLU A 461 -8.56 28.85 -9.69
C GLU A 461 -8.88 27.48 -10.30
N PRO A 462 -9.51 26.55 -9.54
CA PRO A 462 -9.84 25.24 -10.07
C PRO A 462 -10.87 25.33 -11.21
N VAL A 463 -10.65 24.56 -12.27
CA VAL A 463 -11.61 24.33 -13.35
C VAL A 463 -12.63 23.30 -12.86
N VAL A 464 -13.86 23.76 -12.65
CA VAL A 464 -14.93 22.94 -12.08
C VAL A 464 -15.96 22.59 -13.13
N THR A 465 -16.12 21.29 -13.38
CA THR A 465 -17.15 20.75 -14.28
C THR A 465 -17.91 19.63 -13.57
N CYS A 466 -19.24 19.68 -13.64
CA CYS A 466 -20.11 18.64 -13.10
C CYS A 466 -20.25 17.49 -14.09
N HIS A 467 -19.97 16.27 -13.63
CA HIS A 467 -19.99 15.05 -14.45
C HIS A 467 -20.94 13.98 -13.90
N PHE A 468 -21.00 13.86 -12.58
CA PHE A 468 -21.71 12.79 -11.89
C PHE A 468 -22.57 13.34 -10.75
N LYS A 469 -23.88 13.18 -10.88
CA LYS A 469 -24.87 13.63 -9.88
C LYS A 469 -24.77 12.90 -8.53
N ASP A 470 -24.40 11.63 -8.55
CA ASP A 470 -24.35 10.78 -7.35
C ASP A 470 -23.07 10.99 -6.53
N LYS A 471 -22.00 11.51 -7.15
CA LYS A 471 -20.70 11.72 -6.51
C LYS A 471 -20.58 13.06 -5.77
N PRO A 472 -19.68 13.17 -4.77
CA PRO A 472 -19.37 14.46 -4.14
C PRO A 472 -18.88 15.50 -5.16
N SER A 473 -19.19 16.77 -4.92
CA SER A 473 -18.82 17.88 -5.82
C SER A 473 -18.68 19.17 -5.03
N ILE A 474 -17.73 20.02 -5.42
CA ILE A 474 -17.53 21.34 -4.80
C ILE A 474 -18.66 22.31 -5.14
N VAL A 475 -19.34 22.10 -6.27
CA VAL A 475 -20.57 22.79 -6.66
C VAL A 475 -21.72 21.81 -6.78
N LYS A 476 -22.95 22.26 -6.55
CA LYS A 476 -24.12 21.40 -6.68
C LYS A 476 -24.36 21.02 -8.16
N CYS A 477 -24.19 19.74 -8.50
CA CYS A 477 -24.49 19.24 -9.84
C CYS A 477 -25.99 18.97 -10.00
N GLU A 478 -26.63 19.67 -10.95
CA GLU A 478 -28.09 19.63 -11.14
C GLU A 478 -28.55 18.55 -12.13
N SER A 479 -27.74 18.27 -13.15
CA SER A 479 -28.01 17.27 -14.20
C SER A 479 -27.52 15.89 -13.80
#